data_AF-A0A5C5WCR4-F1
#
_entry.id   AF-A0A5C5WCR4-F1
#
_cell.length_a   1.000
_cell.length_b   1.000
_cell.length_c   1.000
_cell.angle_alpha   90.00
_cell.angle_beta   90.00
_cell.angle_gamma   90.00
#
_symmetry.space_group_name_H-M   'P 1'
#
loop_
_entity.id
_entity.type
_entity.pdbx_description
1 polymer ?
#
loop_
_entity_poly.entity_id
_entity_poly.type
_entity_poly.pdbx_seq_one_letter_code
_entity_poly.pdbx_strand_id
1 'polypeptide(L)'
;MGDTHLSTFIYIVVIPGVMTGIVIAYIGDRFELTSLQRLMAVLPLFLAIMTSWVFGMAALAYVFGKVQTQVYPMPRCQHCGQTLRSRHAAQCFKCGADWHET
;
A
#
# COMPACT_ATOMS: atom_id res chain seq x y z
N MET A 1 -6.24 -17.66 1.05
CA MET A 1 -6.41 -16.23 1.45
C MET A 1 -5.55 -15.83 2.65
N GLY A 2 -4.68 -16.70 3.22
CA GLY A 2 -3.84 -16.35 4.39
C GLY A 2 -2.49 -15.72 4.07
N ASP A 3 -1.85 -16.10 2.95
CA ASP A 3 -0.45 -15.72 2.67
C ASP A 3 -0.24 -14.28 2.18
N THR A 4 -1.23 -13.71 1.50
CA THR A 4 -1.16 -12.34 0.96
C THR A 4 -1.16 -11.27 2.06
N HIS A 5 -1.84 -11.53 3.19
CA HIS A 5 -1.88 -10.61 4.32
C HIS A 5 -0.55 -10.62 5.09
N LEU A 6 0.07 -11.79 5.27
CA LEU A 6 1.34 -11.92 5.99
C LEU A 6 2.48 -11.21 5.25
N SER A 7 2.55 -11.39 3.93
CA SER A 7 3.58 -10.74 3.10
C SER A 7 3.42 -9.22 3.11
N THR A 8 2.18 -8.72 2.96
CA THR A 8 1.90 -7.28 2.98
C THR A 8 2.24 -6.65 4.33
N PHE A 9 1.99 -7.34 5.44
CA PHE A 9 2.33 -6.87 6.79
C PHE A 9 3.85 -6.75 7.00
N ILE A 10 4.63 -7.70 6.49
CA ILE A 10 6.10 -7.67 6.55
C ILE A 10 6.65 -6.46 5.79
N TYR A 11 6.17 -6.18 4.58
CA TYR A 11 6.62 -5.02 3.80
C TYR A 11 6.23 -3.67 4.43
N ILE A 12 5.06 -3.59 5.07
CA ILE A 12 4.57 -2.33 5.64
C ILE A 12 5.23 -2.00 6.98
N VAL A 13 5.56 -3.00 7.80
CA VAL A 13 6.02 -2.76 9.18
C VAL A 13 7.52 -3.01 9.35
N VAL A 14 8.07 -4.06 8.73
CA VAL A 14 9.46 -4.47 8.98
C VAL A 14 10.44 -3.52 8.31
N ILE A 15 10.19 -3.13 7.05
CA ILE A 15 11.12 -2.28 6.29
C ILE A 15 11.25 -0.88 6.91
N PRO A 16 10.16 -0.17 7.26
CA PRO A 16 10.28 1.13 7.94
C PRO A 16 10.91 1.02 9.32
N GLY A 17 10.60 -0.05 10.06
CA GLY A 17 11.18 -0.32 11.38
C GLY A 17 12.70 -0.49 11.31
N VAL A 18 13.18 -1.28 10.34
CA VAL A 18 14.63 -1.47 10.11
C VAL A 18 15.30 -0.17 9.66
N MET A 19 14.71 0.55 8.71
CA MET A 19 15.24 1.85 8.24
C MET A 19 15.35 2.85 9.39
N THR A 20 14.33 2.93 10.24
CA THR A 20 14.38 3.80 11.42
C THR A 20 15.47 3.34 12.40
N GLY A 21 15.56 2.03 12.68
CA GLY A 21 16.58 1.48 13.57
C GLY A 21 18.01 1.81 13.13
N ILE A 22 18.30 1.70 11.83
CA ILE A 22 19.61 2.05 11.25
C ILE A 22 19.90 3.55 11.43
N VAL A 23 18.94 4.42 11.13
CA VAL A 23 19.13 5.87 11.26
C VAL A 23 19.32 6.28 12.72
N ILE A 24 18.59 5.67 13.65
CA ILE A 24 18.74 5.91 15.08
C ILE A 24 20.12 5.44 15.57
N ALA A 25 20.57 4.26 15.15
CA ALA A 25 21.90 3.75 15.50
C ALA A 25 23.00 4.69 14.98
N TYR A 26 22.87 5.18 13.74
CA TYR A 26 23.83 6.11 13.15
C TYR A 26 23.87 7.46 13.88
N ILE A 27 22.72 8.01 14.28
CA ILE A 27 22.65 9.28 15.03
C ILE A 27 23.14 9.07 16.47
N GLY A 28 22.79 7.95 17.10
CA GLY A 28 23.17 7.64 18.48
C GLY A 28 24.67 7.44 18.68
N ASP A 29 25.38 6.94 17.65
CA ASP A 29 26.84 6.75 17.66
C ASP A 29 27.61 8.06 17.41
N ARG A 30 27.02 9.01 16.67
CA ARG A 30 27.65 10.28 16.30
C ARG A 30 27.54 11.38 17.36
N PHE A 31 26.58 11.28 18.27
CA PHE A 31 26.28 12.33 19.24
C PHE A 31 26.12 11.70 20.65
N GLU A 32 26.90 12.17 21.62
CA GLU A 32 26.73 11.88 23.06
C GLU A 32 25.46 12.57 23.60
N LEU A 33 24.31 12.18 23.08
CA LEU A 33 23.00 12.68 23.49
C LEU A 33 22.61 12.04 24.81
N THR A 34 22.17 12.87 25.76
CA THR A 34 21.48 12.38 26.96
C THR A 34 20.24 11.57 26.55
N SER A 35 19.84 10.60 27.37
CA SER A 35 18.74 9.65 27.06
C SER A 35 17.43 10.33 26.67
N LEU A 36 17.16 11.53 27.22
CA LEU A 36 15.97 12.32 26.90
C LEU A 36 16.07 13.03 25.52
N GLN A 37 17.26 13.52 25.15
CA GLN A 37 17.51 14.11 23.84
C GLN A 37 17.49 13.08 22.72
N ARG A 38 17.93 11.84 22.98
CA ARG A 38 17.76 10.73 22.05
C ARG A 38 16.29 10.49 21.76
N LEU A 39 15.44 10.44 22.78
CA LEU A 39 14.01 10.22 22.60
C LEU A 39 13.35 11.33 21.73
N MET A 40 13.71 12.59 22.00
CA MET A 40 13.20 13.77 21.28
C MET A 40 13.64 13.82 19.81
N ALA A 41 14.80 13.25 19.46
CA ALA A 41 15.28 13.16 18.08
C ALA A 41 14.71 11.93 17.34
N VAL A 42 14.54 10.82 18.04
CA VAL A 42 14.11 9.53 17.48
C VAL A 42 12.63 9.55 17.10
N LEU A 43 11.77 10.09 17.97
CA LEU A 43 10.32 10.09 17.76
C LEU A 43 9.87 10.82 16.47
N PRO A 44 10.27 12.07 16.20
CA PRO A 44 9.88 12.76 14.97
C PRO A 44 10.47 12.10 13.73
N LEU A 45 11.66 11.52 13.82
CA LEU A 45 12.31 10.82 12.73
C LEU A 45 11.56 9.52 12.38
N PHE A 46 11.16 8.74 13.38
CA PHE A 46 10.31 7.56 13.18
C PHE A 46 8.98 7.94 12.54
N LEU A 47 8.31 8.98 13.02
CA LEU A 47 7.05 9.45 12.44
C LEU A 47 7.22 9.93 10.99
N ALA A 48 8.31 10.62 10.66
CA ALA A 48 8.61 11.05 9.29
C ALA A 48 8.84 9.85 8.35
N ILE A 49 9.58 8.83 8.81
CA ILE A 49 9.82 7.61 8.03
C ILE A 49 8.52 6.82 7.83
N MET A 50 7.72 6.65 8.90
CA MET A 50 6.45 5.93 8.80
C MET A 50 5.45 6.65 7.89
N THR A 51 5.31 7.97 8.00
CA THR A 51 4.39 8.73 7.15
C THR A 51 4.82 8.70 5.69
N SER A 52 6.09 9.02 5.40
CA SER A 52 6.61 8.95 4.03
C SER A 52 6.48 7.56 3.41
N TRP A 53 6.68 6.49 4.19
CA TRP A 53 6.48 5.13 3.73
C TRP A 53 5.02 4.82 3.41
N VAL A 54 4.09 5.11 4.31
CA VAL A 54 2.65 4.85 4.11
C VAL A 54 2.14 5.60 2.88
N PHE A 55 2.46 6.89 2.75
CA PHE A 55 2.05 7.68 1.59
C PHE A 55 2.76 7.22 0.29
N GLY A 56 4.04 6.86 0.38
CA GLY A 56 4.80 6.34 -0.77
C GLY A 56 4.22 5.02 -1.30
N MET A 57 3.88 4.08 -0.42
CA MET A 57 3.26 2.81 -0.79
C MET A 57 1.84 3.00 -1.33
N ALA A 58 1.06 3.93 -0.77
CA ALA A 58 -0.26 4.27 -1.30
C ALA A 58 -0.17 4.85 -2.73
N ALA A 59 0.80 5.73 -2.98
CA ALA A 59 1.06 6.28 -4.30
C ALA A 59 1.51 5.20 -5.29
N LEU A 60 2.41 4.30 -4.89
CA LEU A 60 2.83 3.17 -5.70
C LEU A 60 1.64 2.26 -6.04
N ALA A 61 0.82 1.89 -5.05
CA ALA A 61 -0.36 1.06 -5.27
C ALA A 61 -1.34 1.71 -6.26
N TYR A 62 -1.53 3.03 -6.19
CA TYR A 62 -2.35 3.78 -7.14
C TYR A 62 -1.77 3.74 -8.56
N VAL A 63 -0.46 3.95 -8.72
CA VAL A 63 0.21 3.90 -10.02
C VAL A 63 0.14 2.50 -10.61
N PHE A 64 0.45 1.47 -9.82
CA PHE A 64 0.34 0.07 -10.25
C PHE A 64 -1.11 -0.29 -10.63
N GLY A 65 -2.09 0.16 -9.85
CA GLY A 65 -3.50 -0.03 -10.17
C GLY A 65 -3.87 0.60 -11.53
N LYS A 66 -3.40 1.82 -11.81
CA LYS A 66 -3.60 2.47 -13.11
C LYS A 66 -2.94 1.68 -14.25
N VAL A 67 -1.67 1.31 -14.10
CA VAL A 67 -0.94 0.54 -15.13
C VAL A 67 -1.64 -0.80 -15.39
N GLN A 68 -2.06 -1.50 -14.34
CA GLN A 68 -2.78 -2.77 -14.47
C GLN A 68 -4.10 -2.60 -15.22
N THR A 69 -4.85 -1.52 -15.01
CA THR A 69 -6.09 -1.24 -15.78
C THR A 69 -5.84 -0.92 -17.25
N GLN A 70 -4.64 -0.44 -17.62
CA GLN A 70 -4.26 -0.22 -19.02
C GLN A 70 -3.88 -1.53 -19.72
N VAL A 71 -3.10 -2.39 -19.05
CA VAL A 71 -2.65 -3.67 -19.61
C VAL A 71 -3.80 -4.68 -19.67
N TYR A 72 -4.63 -4.72 -18.64
CA TYR A 72 -5.78 -5.61 -18.52
C TYR A 72 -7.05 -4.77 -18.32
N PRO A 73 -7.66 -4.27 -19.42
CA PRO A 73 -8.86 -3.45 -19.34
C PRO A 73 -10.02 -4.24 -18.73
N MET A 74 -10.82 -3.57 -17.91
CA MET A 74 -11.99 -4.20 -17.28
C MET A 74 -12.99 -4.65 -18.35
N PRO A 75 -13.52 -5.88 -18.26
CA PRO A 75 -14.53 -6.36 -19.19
C PRO A 75 -15.77 -5.46 -19.14
N ARG A 76 -16.40 -5.28 -20.32
CA ARG A 76 -17.65 -4.54 -20.45
C ARG A 76 -18.83 -5.51 -20.40
N CYS A 77 -19.90 -5.10 -19.75
CA CYS A 77 -21.15 -5.85 -19.76
C CYS A 77 -21.70 -5.92 -21.19
N GLN A 78 -22.09 -7.11 -21.65
CA GLN A 78 -22.61 -7.31 -23.00
C GLN A 78 -23.98 -6.65 -23.22
N HIS A 79 -24.81 -6.54 -22.17
CA HIS A 79 -26.15 -5.95 -22.27
C HIS A 79 -26.13 -4.41 -22.30
N CYS A 80 -25.33 -3.77 -21.45
CA CYS A 80 -25.36 -2.31 -21.29
C CYS A 80 -24.06 -1.59 -21.70
N GLY A 81 -23.02 -2.33 -22.10
CA GLY A 81 -21.74 -1.80 -22.56
C GLY A 81 -20.86 -1.15 -21.48
N GLN A 82 -21.32 -1.14 -20.22
CA GLN A 82 -20.62 -0.48 -19.11
C GLN A 82 -19.50 -1.35 -18.56
N THR A 83 -18.40 -0.73 -18.13
CA THR A 83 -17.27 -1.43 -17.52
C THR A 83 -17.67 -2.04 -16.18
N LEU A 84 -17.35 -3.31 -15.99
CA LEU A 84 -17.60 -4.01 -14.74
C LEU A 84 -16.71 -3.44 -13.62
N ARG A 85 -17.30 -3.22 -12.44
CA ARG A 85 -16.58 -2.67 -11.27
C ARG A 85 -15.55 -3.65 -10.71
N SER A 86 -15.75 -4.95 -10.95
CA SER A 86 -14.83 -6.03 -10.60
C SER A 86 -14.92 -7.13 -11.66
N ARG A 87 -13.80 -7.79 -11.95
CA ARG A 87 -13.74 -8.98 -12.82
C ARG A 87 -14.43 -10.20 -12.23
N HIS A 88 -14.70 -10.19 -10.92
CA HIS A 88 -15.31 -11.31 -10.19
C HIS A 88 -16.78 -11.04 -9.85
N ALA A 89 -17.34 -9.91 -10.28
CA ALA A 89 -18.73 -9.56 -10.00
C ALA A 89 -19.64 -10.45 -10.87
N ALA A 90 -20.48 -11.31 -10.29
CA ALA A 90 -21.39 -12.18 -11.07
C ALA A 90 -22.46 -11.42 -11.88
N GLN A 91 -22.81 -10.21 -11.42
CA GLN A 91 -23.81 -9.35 -12.04
C GLN A 91 -23.23 -7.97 -12.39
N CYS A 92 -23.75 -7.37 -13.45
CA CYS A 92 -23.48 -5.98 -13.76
C CYS A 92 -24.20 -5.07 -12.78
N PHE A 93 -23.47 -4.32 -11.96
CA PHE A 93 -24.04 -3.36 -10.99
C PHE A 93 -24.97 -2.30 -11.58
N LYS A 94 -24.93 -2.05 -12.89
CA LYS A 94 -25.74 -1.02 -13.54
C LYS A 94 -27.04 -1.54 -14.14
N CYS A 95 -27.02 -2.71 -14.77
CA CYS A 95 -28.23 -3.28 -15.40
C CYS A 95 -28.75 -4.54 -14.70
N GLY A 96 -28.08 -5.04 -13.66
CA GLY A 96 -28.47 -6.24 -12.90
C GLY A 96 -28.30 -7.56 -13.65
N ALA A 97 -27.94 -7.54 -14.94
CA ALA A 97 -27.78 -8.74 -15.75
C ALA A 97 -26.55 -9.55 -15.30
N ASP A 98 -26.70 -10.87 -15.26
CA ASP A 98 -25.60 -11.81 -15.06
C ASP A 98 -24.65 -11.71 -16.26
N TRP A 99 -23.37 -11.42 -16.01
CA TRP A 99 -22.43 -11.19 -17.12
C TRP A 99 -21.82 -12.49 -17.67
N HIS A 100 -22.00 -13.60 -16.94
CA HIS A 100 -21.52 -14.93 -17.32
C HIS A 100 -22.57 -15.75 -18.08
N GLU A 101 -23.83 -15.31 -18.09
CA GLU A 101 -24.86 -15.90 -18.94
C GLU A 101 -24.69 -15.33 -20.35
N THR A 102 -23.99 -16.07 -21.20
CA THR A 102 -23.96 -15.86 -22.66
C THR A 102 -25.07 -16.64 -23.34
#